data_AF-A0A1Y3BCD3-F1
#
_entry.id   AF-A0A1Y3BCD3-F1
#
_cell.length_a   1.000
_cell.length_b   1.000
_cell.length_c   1.000
_cell.angle_alpha   90.00
_cell.angle_beta   90.00
_cell.angle_gamma   90.00
#
_symmetry.space_group_name_H-M   'P 1'
#
loop_
_entity.id
_entity.type
_entity.pdbx_description
1 polymer ?
#
loop_
_entity_poly.entity_id
_entity_poly.type
_entity_poly.pdbx_seq_one_letter_code
_entity_poly.pdbx_strand_id
1 'polypeptide(L)'
;MKPIIRDHIFQSSKFFSTPNNEPICDKDNNCIIAETQTVHEKIRIGTTRLYVVYQSSQSQGYSSTLNIQLTPDSIPKSLRFLLLRILIEGNMHEKIFEADPNLRYTFTWNKRNVYKQKVYGFAHAKSNKFNI
;
A
#
# COMPACT_ATOMS: atom_id res chain seq x y z
N MET A 1 -11.15 18.66 -21.43
CA MET A 1 -9.96 18.14 -20.74
C MET A 1 -10.43 16.99 -19.85
N LYS A 2 -10.18 15.73 -20.22
CA LYS A 2 -10.72 14.55 -19.50
C LYS A 2 -9.74 14.10 -18.42
N PRO A 3 -10.13 14.05 -17.14
CA PRO A 3 -9.28 13.50 -16.09
C PRO A 3 -9.16 11.98 -16.31
N ILE A 4 -7.93 11.47 -16.33
CA ILE A 4 -7.66 10.03 -16.35
C ILE A 4 -7.72 9.59 -14.88
N ILE A 5 -8.90 9.16 -14.45
CA ILE A 5 -9.10 8.56 -13.12
C ILE A 5 -8.54 7.14 -13.21
N ARG A 6 -7.39 6.89 -12.57
CA ARG A 6 -6.95 5.53 -12.26
C ARG A 6 -7.37 5.24 -10.83
N ASP A 7 -8.44 4.47 -10.68
CA ASP A 7 -8.80 3.89 -9.40
C ASP A 7 -7.73 2.85 -9.05
N HIS A 8 -6.87 3.19 -8.10
CA HIS A 8 -5.93 2.25 -7.54
C HIS A 8 -6.54 1.63 -6.30
N ILE A 9 -6.95 0.37 -6.44
CA ILE A 9 -7.23 -0.48 -5.27
C ILE A 9 -5.89 -0.73 -4.59
N PHE A 10 -5.83 -0.56 -3.27
CA PHE A 10 -4.70 -1.05 -2.48
C PHE A 10 -4.69 -2.59 -2.55
N GLN A 11 -4.05 -3.12 -3.59
CA GLN A 11 -3.75 -4.53 -3.70
C GLN A 11 -2.31 -4.74 -3.27
N SER A 12 -2.16 -5.38 -2.12
CA SER A 12 -0.93 -5.99 -1.69
C SER A 12 -0.78 -7.34 -2.39
N SER A 13 -0.27 -7.38 -3.61
CA SER A 13 0.26 -8.64 -4.15
C SER A 13 1.20 -8.43 -5.34
N LYS A 14 2.48 -8.75 -5.14
CA LYS A 14 3.27 -9.44 -6.15
C LYS A 14 3.67 -10.78 -5.55
N PHE A 15 3.28 -11.86 -6.22
CA PHE A 15 3.57 -13.23 -5.84
C PHE A 15 5.08 -13.46 -5.93
N PHE A 16 5.69 -13.84 -4.81
CA PHE A 16 7.01 -14.44 -4.80
C PHE A 16 6.89 -15.72 -4.00
N SER A 17 6.34 -16.74 -4.66
CA SER A 17 6.23 -18.05 -4.06
C SER A 17 7.61 -18.68 -3.94
N THR A 18 7.81 -19.43 -2.85
CA THR A 18 8.85 -20.48 -2.82
C THR A 18 8.62 -21.41 -4.03
N PRO A 19 9.65 -22.11 -4.53
CA PRO A 19 9.48 -23.04 -5.66
C PRO A 19 8.39 -24.11 -5.47
N ASN A 20 7.86 -24.27 -4.24
CA ASN A 20 6.78 -25.18 -3.88
C ASN A 20 5.48 -24.51 -3.41
N ASN A 21 5.34 -23.17 -3.50
CA ASN A 21 4.18 -22.41 -2.98
C ASN A 21 3.84 -22.67 -1.49
N GLU A 22 4.78 -23.18 -0.70
CA GLU A 22 4.59 -23.38 0.74
C GLU A 22 5.05 -22.14 1.52
N PRO A 23 4.24 -21.63 2.46
CA PRO A 23 4.67 -20.58 3.36
C PRO A 23 5.83 -21.08 4.21
N ILE A 24 6.83 -20.23 4.44
CA ILE A 24 7.97 -20.55 5.31
C ILE A 24 7.43 -20.59 6.73
N CYS A 25 7.13 -21.80 7.20
CA CYS A 25 6.49 -22.04 8.48
C CYS A 25 7.32 -23.00 9.35
N ASP A 26 7.34 -22.73 10.65
CA ASP A 26 7.82 -23.70 11.64
C ASP A 26 6.72 -24.74 11.95
N LYS A 27 7.08 -25.80 12.69
CA LYS A 27 6.19 -26.89 13.13
C LYS A 27 4.95 -26.41 13.87
N ASP A 28 5.03 -25.25 14.52
CA ASP A 28 3.92 -24.62 15.24
C ASP A 28 3.03 -23.72 14.35
N ASN A 29 3.21 -23.75 13.02
CA ASN A 29 2.55 -22.89 12.04
C ASN A 29 2.80 -21.39 12.28
N ASN A 30 3.98 -21.07 12.79
CA ASN A 30 4.52 -19.72 12.81
C ASN A 30 5.15 -19.46 11.45
N CYS A 31 4.62 -18.49 10.71
CA CYS A 31 4.93 -18.32 9.30
C CYS A 31 5.39 -16.91 8.99
N ILE A 32 6.40 -16.81 8.14
CA ILE A 32 6.79 -15.55 7.50
C ILE A 32 6.20 -15.54 6.09
N ILE A 33 5.38 -14.54 5.82
CA ILE A 33 4.76 -14.31 4.52
C ILE A 33 5.60 -13.27 3.79
N ALA A 34 6.43 -13.73 2.85
CA ALA A 34 7.38 -12.89 2.14
C ALA A 34 6.71 -11.85 1.24
N GLU A 35 5.57 -12.18 0.65
CA GLU A 35 4.84 -11.36 -0.31
C GLU A 35 4.32 -10.06 0.32
N THR A 36 3.80 -10.18 1.54
CA THR A 36 3.31 -9.06 2.33
C THR A 36 4.34 -8.57 3.34
N GLN A 37 5.49 -9.25 3.44
CA GLN A 37 6.51 -9.00 4.46
C GLN A 37 5.90 -8.99 5.88
N THR A 38 5.01 -9.94 6.15
CA THR A 38 4.30 -10.02 7.44
C THR A 38 4.62 -11.30 8.19
N VAL A 39 4.58 -11.21 9.52
CA VAL A 39 4.77 -12.33 10.42
C VAL A 39 3.41 -12.79 10.94
N HIS A 40 3.20 -14.10 10.95
CA HIS A 40 2.07 -14.79 11.54
C HIS A 40 2.59 -15.68 12.66
N GLU A 41 2.13 -15.46 13.89
CA GLU A 41 2.55 -16.23 15.06
C GLU A 41 1.33 -16.77 15.82
N LYS A 42 1.43 -18.00 16.32
CA LYS A 42 0.37 -18.68 17.06
C LYS A 42 0.91 -19.17 18.40
N ILE A 43 0.25 -18.76 19.47
CA ILE A 43 0.61 -19.16 20.84
C ILE A 43 -0.58 -19.84 21.48
N ARG A 44 -0.39 -21.07 21.97
CA ARG A 44 -1.46 -21.84 22.62
C ARG A 44 -1.73 -21.32 24.03
N ILE A 45 -3.02 -21.21 24.39
CA ILE A 45 -3.42 -20.82 25.75
C ILE A 45 -3.50 -22.07 26.63
N GLY A 46 -2.45 -22.33 27.41
CA GLY A 46 -2.40 -23.43 28.38
C GLY A 46 -2.74 -24.78 27.75
N THR A 47 -3.64 -25.53 28.41
CA THR A 47 -4.10 -26.85 27.93
C THR A 47 -5.30 -26.79 26.98
N THR A 48 -5.83 -25.59 26.70
CA THR A 48 -7.01 -25.43 25.85
C THR A 48 -6.70 -25.74 24.37
N ARG A 49 -7.73 -25.83 23.53
CA ARG A 49 -7.58 -25.88 22.06
C ARG A 49 -7.64 -24.48 21.42
N LEU A 50 -7.46 -23.43 22.22
CA LEU A 50 -7.48 -22.04 21.78
C LEU A 50 -6.06 -21.54 21.54
N TYR A 51 -5.90 -20.69 20.53
CA TYR A 51 -4.65 -20.08 20.15
C TYR A 51 -4.83 -18.56 20.08
N VAL A 52 -3.89 -17.83 20.66
CA VAL A 52 -3.69 -16.41 20.36
C VAL A 52 -2.95 -16.34 19.05
N VAL A 53 -3.50 -15.61 18.08
CA VAL A 53 -2.90 -15.43 16.76
C VAL A 53 -2.47 -13.99 16.61
N TYR A 54 -1.18 -13.77 16.42
CA TYR A 54 -0.61 -12.47 16.10
C TYR A 54 -0.33 -12.36 14.61
N GLN A 55 -0.74 -11.24 14.00
CA GLN A 55 -0.48 -10.92 12.61
C GLN A 55 0.05 -9.49 12.49
N SER A 56 1.27 -9.34 12.00
CA SER A 56 1.90 -8.02 11.90
C SER A 56 1.19 -7.09 10.91
N SER A 57 0.42 -7.62 9.96
CA SER A 57 -0.39 -6.84 8.99
C SER A 57 -1.47 -5.96 9.64
N GLN A 58 -1.90 -6.33 10.85
CA GLN A 58 -2.90 -5.59 11.64
C GLN A 58 -2.26 -4.59 12.60
N SER A 59 -0.92 -4.63 12.74
CA SER A 59 -0.19 -3.69 13.58
C SER A 59 -0.25 -2.27 13.01
N GLN A 60 -0.13 -1.28 13.89
CA GLN A 60 -0.08 0.13 13.48
C GLN A 60 1.15 0.47 12.62
N GLY A 61 2.22 -0.33 12.72
CA GLY A 61 3.43 -0.17 11.91
C GLY A 61 3.25 -0.60 10.45
N TYR A 62 2.27 -1.47 10.17
CA TYR A 62 2.01 -1.94 8.81
C TYR A 62 1.10 -0.97 8.06
N SER A 63 1.73 -0.05 7.32
CA SER A 63 1.06 0.99 6.53
C SER A 63 0.72 0.52 5.11
N SER A 64 -0.32 1.07 4.52
CA SER A 64 -0.69 0.80 3.14
C SER A 64 0.10 1.70 2.19
N THR A 65 0.81 1.11 1.23
CA THR A 65 1.62 1.86 0.25
C THR A 65 0.95 1.87 -1.12
N LEU A 66 0.97 3.02 -1.79
CA LEU A 66 0.49 3.21 -3.15
C LEU A 66 1.65 3.67 -4.04
N ASN A 67 2.06 2.82 -4.97
CA ASN A 67 3.10 3.13 -5.95
C ASN A 67 2.46 3.72 -7.20
N ILE A 68 2.76 4.99 -7.48
CA ILE A 68 2.20 5.74 -8.59
C ILE A 68 3.32 6.08 -9.56
N GLN A 69 3.17 5.69 -10.81
CA GLN A 69 4.02 6.20 -11.89
C GLN A 69 3.43 7.53 -12.38
N LEU A 70 4.18 8.62 -12.16
CA LEU A 70 3.75 9.95 -12.52
C LEU A 70 4.12 10.29 -13.95
N THR A 71 5.32 9.93 -14.42
CA THR A 71 5.78 10.18 -15.80
C THR A 71 6.29 8.91 -16.48
N PRO A 72 6.15 8.83 -17.82
CA PRO A 72 6.83 7.81 -18.64
C PRO A 72 8.30 8.16 -18.89
N ASP A 73 9.03 7.31 -19.61
CA ASP A 73 10.44 7.53 -19.97
C ASP A 73 10.66 8.79 -20.84
N SER A 74 9.73 9.10 -21.73
CA SER A 74 9.82 10.25 -22.64
C SER A 74 8.82 11.34 -22.24
N ILE A 75 9.32 12.50 -21.85
CA ILE A 75 8.51 13.64 -21.42
C ILE A 75 8.55 14.74 -22.51
N PRO A 76 7.38 15.32 -22.86
CA PRO A 76 7.35 16.45 -23.78
C PRO A 76 8.01 17.69 -23.14
N LYS A 77 8.82 18.42 -23.92
CA LYS A 77 9.56 19.62 -23.47
C LYS A 77 8.68 20.75 -22.90
N SER A 78 7.37 20.70 -23.15
CA SER A 78 6.40 21.67 -22.62
C SER A 78 6.06 21.47 -21.15
N LEU A 79 6.33 20.28 -20.59
CA LEU A 79 5.98 19.94 -19.22
C LEU A 79 7.08 20.43 -18.27
N ARG A 80 6.73 21.31 -17.33
CA ARG A 80 7.69 21.84 -16.33
C ARG A 80 7.39 21.32 -14.93
N PHE A 81 6.12 21.42 -14.51
CA PHE A 81 5.70 20.97 -13.19
C PHE A 81 4.52 20.03 -13.25
N LEU A 82 4.43 19.17 -12.25
CA LEU A 82 3.38 18.18 -12.07
C LEU A 82 2.78 18.31 -10.69
N LEU A 83 1.46 18.50 -10.65
CA LEU A 83 0.72 18.49 -9.39
C LEU A 83 0.07 17.13 -9.19
N LEU A 84 0.51 16.41 -8.15
CA LEU A 84 -0.13 15.18 -7.69
C LEU A 84 -1.10 15.50 -6.55
N ARG A 85 -2.36 15.13 -6.73
CA ARG A 85 -3.38 15.18 -5.67
C ARG A 85 -3.91 13.77 -5.39
N ILE A 86 -3.82 13.33 -4.13
CA ILE A 86 -4.32 12.04 -3.65
C ILE A 86 -5.41 12.32 -2.60
N LEU A 87 -6.60 11.76 -2.82
CA LEU A 87 -7.71 11.81 -1.88
C LEU A 87 -7.99 10.41 -1.33
N ILE A 88 -7.94 10.25 0.00
CA ILE A 88 -8.19 8.98 0.68
C ILE A 88 -8.91 9.20 2.02
N GLU A 89 -10.10 8.62 2.18
CA GLU A 89 -10.86 8.66 3.44
C GLU A 89 -10.99 10.09 4.04
N GLY A 90 -11.20 11.08 3.16
CA GLY A 90 -11.31 12.50 3.51
C GLY A 90 -9.98 13.25 3.67
N ASN A 91 -8.83 12.57 3.64
CA ASN A 91 -7.51 13.21 3.64
C ASN A 91 -7.10 13.58 2.22
N MET A 92 -6.70 14.85 2.01
CA MET A 92 -6.15 15.33 0.76
C MET A 92 -4.64 15.56 0.90
N HIS A 93 -3.86 14.87 0.07
CA HIS A 93 -2.42 15.05 -0.04
C HIS A 93 -2.09 15.67 -1.39
N GLU A 94 -1.39 16.80 -1.39
CA GLU A 94 -0.99 17.51 -2.59
C GLU A 94 0.52 17.72 -2.61
N LYS A 95 1.15 17.42 -3.74
CA LYS A 95 2.60 17.56 -3.90
C LYS A 95 2.95 17.97 -5.34
N ILE A 96 3.82 18.97 -5.46
CA ILE A 96 4.37 19.42 -6.74
C ILE A 96 5.67 18.66 -7.00
N PHE A 97 5.88 18.27 -8.25
CA PHE A 97 7.10 17.65 -8.74
C PHE A 97 7.61 18.38 -9.98
N GLU A 98 8.93 18.40 -10.15
CA GLU A 98 9.58 18.80 -11.39
C GLU A 98 9.36 17.75 -12.49
N ALA A 99 9.41 18.19 -13.74
CA ALA A 99 9.34 17.33 -14.90
C ALA A 99 10.62 16.48 -15.07
N ASP A 100 10.62 15.30 -14.46
CA ASP A 100 11.70 14.31 -14.57
C ASP A 100 11.19 13.02 -15.24
N PRO A 101 11.85 12.46 -16.27
CA PRO A 101 11.51 11.16 -16.84
C PRO A 101 11.48 10.07 -15.76
N ASN A 102 10.57 9.10 -15.92
CA ASN A 102 10.43 7.96 -15.00
C ASN A 102 10.17 8.30 -13.52
N LEU A 103 9.53 9.43 -13.25
CA LEU A 103 9.17 9.85 -11.91
C LEU A 103 8.16 8.87 -11.30
N ARG A 104 8.56 8.22 -10.21
CA ARG A 104 7.74 7.34 -9.40
C ARG A 104 7.57 7.92 -8.01
N TYR A 105 6.36 7.82 -7.48
CA TYR A 105 6.05 8.26 -6.13
C TYR A 105 5.39 7.15 -5.34
N THR A 106 5.93 6.89 -4.15
CA THR A 106 5.34 5.95 -3.19
C THR A 106 4.66 6.74 -2.09
N PHE A 107 3.32 6.71 -2.10
CA PHE A 107 2.51 7.29 -1.04
C PHE A 107 2.27 6.25 0.05
N THR A 108 2.44 6.65 1.32
CA THR A 108 2.22 5.75 2.47
C THR A 108 1.05 6.26 3.31
N TRP A 109 0.09 5.38 3.61
CA TRP A 109 -1.09 5.69 4.39
C TRP A 109 -1.18 4.81 5.64
N ASN A 110 -1.43 5.45 6.78
CA ASN A 110 -1.52 4.82 8.10
C ASN A 110 -2.91 4.23 8.42
N LYS A 111 -3.76 3.98 7.40
CA LYS A 111 -5.11 3.41 7.52
C LYS A 111 -6.04 4.22 8.44
N ARG A 112 -5.87 5.54 8.49
CA ARG A 112 -6.72 6.44 9.29
C ARG A 112 -7.45 7.46 8.44
N ASN A 113 -8.67 7.78 8.86
CA ASN A 113 -9.45 8.88 8.28
C ASN A 113 -8.99 10.25 8.80
N VAL A 114 -9.60 11.33 8.32
CA VAL A 114 -9.32 12.71 8.75
C VAL A 114 -9.55 12.93 10.26
N TYR A 115 -10.45 12.16 10.88
CA TYR A 115 -10.73 12.17 12.32
C TYR A 115 -9.78 11.29 13.14
N LYS A 116 -8.69 10.78 12.54
CA LYS A 116 -7.71 9.87 13.16
C LYS A 116 -8.28 8.51 13.60
N GLN A 117 -9.46 8.15 13.13
CA GLN A 117 -10.08 6.85 13.39
C GLN A 117 -9.54 5.80 12.44
N LYS A 118 -9.43 4.56 12.92
CA LYS A 118 -8.99 3.42 12.10
C LYS A 118 -10.06 3.11 11.04
N VAL A 119 -9.63 3.00 9.79
CA VAL A 119 -10.45 2.54 8.68
C VAL A 119 -10.19 1.05 8.49
N TYR A 120 -11.27 0.28 8.41
CA TYR A 120 -11.22 -1.17 8.24
C TYR A 120 -11.60 -1.55 6.81
N GLY A 121 -11.07 -2.67 6.32
CA GLY A 121 -11.37 -3.17 4.98
C GLY A 121 -10.64 -2.40 3.88
N PHE A 122 -11.34 -2.15 2.78
CA PHE A 122 -10.80 -1.53 1.57
C PHE A 122 -11.14 -0.03 1.53
N ALA A 123 -10.17 0.78 1.11
CA ALA A 123 -10.34 2.22 0.90
C ALA A 123 -10.01 2.58 -0.56
N HIS A 124 -10.76 3.51 -1.13
CA HIS A 124 -10.53 4.00 -2.49
C HIS A 124 -9.66 5.26 -2.45
N ALA A 125 -8.57 5.26 -3.21
CA ALA A 125 -7.74 6.43 -3.42
C ALA A 125 -8.01 7.02 -4.81
N LYS A 126 -8.30 8.33 -4.86
CA LYS A 126 -8.40 9.07 -6.13
C LYS A 126 -7.13 9.87 -6.35
N SER A 127 -6.38 9.53 -7.41
CA SER A 127 -5.20 10.29 -7.83
C SER A 127 -5.51 11.13 -9.06
N ASN A 128 -5.19 12.42 -9.02
CA ASN A 128 -5.24 13.30 -10.19
C ASN A 128 -3.86 13.93 -10.43
N LYS A 129 -3.48 14.03 -11.71
CA LYS A 129 -2.23 14.65 -12.16
C LYS A 129 -2.57 15.81 -13.09
N PHE A 130 -2.11 17.00 -12.75
CA PHE A 130 -2.23 18.17 -13.60
C PHE A 130 -0.87 18.54 -14.19
N ASN A 131 -0.88 18.95 -15.47
CA ASN A 131 0.27 19.53 -16.14
C ASN A 131 0.15 21.04 -16.04
N ILE A 132 1.20 21.70 -15.57
CA ILE A 132 1.28 23.16 -15.44
C ILE A 132 2.46 23.66 -16.27
#